data_AF-A0A4V2RHU2-F1
#
_entry.id   AF-A0A4V2RHU2-F1
#
_cell.length_a   1.000
_cell.length_b   1.000
_cell.length_c   1.000
_cell.angle_alpha   90.00
_cell.angle_beta   90.00
_cell.angle_gamma   90.00
#
_symmetry.space_group_name_H-M   'P 1'
#
loop_
_entity.id
_entity.type
_entity.pdbx_description
1 polymer ?
#
loop_
_entity_poly.entity_id
_entity_poly.type
_entity_poly.pdbx_seq_one_letter_code
_entity_poly.pdbx_strand_id
1 'polypeptide(L)' 'MLISAYTYEQRTTGQRTGRQQLDVTATNISTATVDPAQAKVTCDGDLNMTTDAALTVRMIGCPDRTFG' A
#
# COMPACT_ATOMS: atom_id res chain seq x y z
N MET A 1 -21.05 20.40 3.85
CA MET A 1 -19.88 19.81 3.16
C MET A 1 -19.53 18.54 3.92
N LEU A 2 -19.95 17.37 3.40
CA LEU A 2 -19.68 16.08 4.04
C LEU A 2 -18.37 15.55 3.49
N ILE A 3 -17.33 15.54 4.31
CA ILE A 3 -16.04 14.93 3.96
C ILE A 3 -16.15 13.47 4.42
N SER A 4 -16.55 12.57 3.51
CA SER A 4 -16.43 11.14 3.79
C SER A 4 -14.96 10.74 3.74
N ALA A 5 -14.27 10.83 4.86
CA ALA A 5 -12.98 10.19 5.04
C ALA A 5 -13.23 8.68 5.22
N TYR A 6 -13.22 7.93 4.10
CA TYR A 6 -13.29 6.47 4.15
C TYR A 6 -11.92 5.93 4.57
N THR A 7 -11.71 5.80 5.88
CA THR A 7 -10.55 5.07 6.41
C THR A 7 -10.92 3.59 6.55
N TYR A 8 -10.23 2.73 5.80
CA TYR A 8 -10.44 1.28 5.84
C TYR A 8 -9.10 0.60 6.14
N GLU A 9 -9.05 -0.20 7.21
CA GLU A 9 -7.88 -0.98 7.60
C GLU A 9 -8.10 -2.45 7.20
N GLN A 10 -7.32 -2.95 6.24
CA GLN A 10 -7.27 -4.38 5.92
C GLN A 10 -6.01 -5.00 6.51
N ARG A 11 -6.18 -6.03 7.34
CA ARG A 11 -5.08 -6.88 7.83
C ARG A 11 -5.19 -8.24 7.16
N THR A 12 -4.25 -8.53 6.28
CA THR A 12 -4.13 -9.85 5.65
C THR A 12 -2.87 -10.53 6.17
N THR A 13 -2.99 -11.72 6.77
CA THR A 13 -1.83 -12.58 7.05
C THR A 13 -1.29 -13.11 5.73
N GLY A 14 -0.38 -12.35 5.10
CA GLY A 14 0.26 -12.72 3.84
C GLY A 14 1.06 -14.02 3.98
N GLN A 15 0.90 -14.92 3.01
CA GLN A 15 1.75 -16.11 2.90
C GLN A 15 3.16 -15.65 2.48
N ARG A 16 4.18 -16.00 3.28
CA ARG A 16 5.58 -15.72 2.99
C ARG A 16 6.05 -16.53 1.78
N THR A 17 5.71 -16.08 0.58
CA THR A 17 6.54 -16.42 -0.58
C THR A 17 7.83 -15.64 -0.37
N GLY A 18 9.01 -16.24 -0.48
CA GLY A 18 10.30 -15.59 -0.15
C GLY A 18 10.68 -14.39 -1.04
N ARG A 19 9.72 -13.72 -1.68
CA ARG A 19 9.90 -12.51 -2.48
C ARG A 19 9.64 -11.28 -1.61
N GLN A 20 10.54 -10.30 -1.71
CA GLN A 20 10.35 -8.95 -1.15
C GLN A 20 9.39 -8.15 -2.05
N GLN A 21 8.17 -8.65 -2.21
CA GLN A 21 7.15 -8.08 -3.08
C GLN A 21 5.90 -7.77 -2.29
N LEU A 22 5.35 -6.58 -2.47
CA LEU A 22 4.06 -6.15 -1.96
C LEU A 22 3.07 -6.10 -3.12
N ASP A 23 2.03 -6.92 -3.06
CA ASP A 23 0.91 -6.87 -4.00
C ASP A 23 -0.21 -6.00 -3.42
N VAL A 24 -0.53 -4.89 -4.07
CA VAL A 24 -1.55 -3.93 -3.63
C VAL A 24 -2.63 -3.82 -4.71
N THR A 25 -3.84 -4.28 -4.38
CA THR A 25 -5.04 -4.04 -5.19
C THR A 25 -5.92 -3.03 -4.49
N ALA A 26 -6.17 -1.91 -5.16
CA ALA A 26 -6.92 -0.80 -4.63
C ALA A 26 -8.09 -0.46 -5.55
N THR A 27 -9.27 -0.24 -4.96
CA THR A 27 -10.46 0.18 -5.68
C THR A 27 -11.13 1.34 -4.91
N ASN A 28 -11.37 2.49 -5.55
CA ASN A 28 -11.96 3.68 -4.93
C ASN A 28 -11.16 4.29 -3.75
N ILE A 29 -9.84 4.05 -3.65
CA ILE A 29 -8.99 4.65 -2.61
C ILE A 29 -7.84 5.44 -3.25
N SER A 30 -7.50 6.57 -2.64
CA SER A 30 -6.42 7.46 -3.11
C SER A 30 -5.16 7.41 -2.24
N THR A 31 -5.21 6.77 -1.06
CA THR A 31 -4.04 6.64 -0.17
C THR A 31 -4.02 5.30 0.54
N ALA A 32 -2.86 4.65 0.56
CA ALA A 32 -2.58 3.44 1.35
C ALA A 32 -1.34 3.68 2.21
N THR A 33 -1.40 3.32 3.50
CA THR A 33 -0.23 3.41 4.40
C THR A 33 0.24 2.00 4.74
N VAL A 34 1.53 1.74 4.56
CA VAL A 34 2.14 0.42 4.77
C VAL A 34 3.27 0.57 5.79
N ASP A 35 3.32 -0.35 6.76
CA ASP A 35 4.49 -0.53 7.63
C ASP A 35 5.44 -1.55 6.99
N PRO A 36 6.54 -1.11 6.34
CA PRO A 36 7.46 -2.02 5.66
C PRO A 36 8.18 -2.95 6.65
N ALA A 37 8.36 -2.56 7.92
CA ALA A 37 9.01 -3.38 8.93
C ALA A 37 8.16 -4.60 9.30
N GLN A 38 6.83 -4.42 9.40
CA GLN A 38 5.90 -5.54 9.61
C GLN A 38 5.79 -6.45 8.39
N ALA A 39 5.81 -5.86 7.19
CA ALA A 39 5.79 -6.60 5.94
C ALA A 39 7.15 -7.27 5.60
N LYS A 40 8.22 -6.93 6.31
CA LYS A 40 9.61 -7.35 6.03
C LYS A 40 10.03 -7.06 4.59
N VAL A 41 9.65 -5.89 4.08
CA VAL A 41 10.08 -5.35 2.80
C VAL A 41 10.95 -4.12 3.03
N THR A 42 11.85 -3.81 2.11
CA THR A 42 12.62 -2.56 2.13
C THR A 42 11.82 -1.44 1.47
N CYS A 43 12.25 -0.18 1.63
CA CYS A 43 11.68 0.95 0.89
C CYS A 43 11.79 0.79 -0.64
N ASP A 44 12.73 -0.05 -1.09
CA ASP A 44 12.95 -0.41 -2.49
C ASP A 44 12.35 -1.77 -2.86
N GLY A 45 11.48 -2.32 -2.02
CA GLY A 45 10.75 -3.55 -2.31
C GLY A 45 9.96 -3.44 -3.62
N ASP A 46 9.77 -4.57 -4.28
CA ASP A 46 8.94 -4.65 -5.47
C ASP A 46 7.49 -4.38 -5.08
N LEU A 47 6.87 -3.38 -5.72
CA LEU A 47 5.47 -3.02 -5.49
C LEU A 47 4.70 -3.37 -6.75
N ASN A 48 3.96 -4.48 -6.70
CA ASN A 48 3.04 -4.83 -7.78
C ASN A 48 1.66 -4.24 -7.46
N MET A 49 1.21 -3.31 -8.29
CA MET A 49 0.09 -2.45 -7.94
C MET A 49 -0.97 -2.44 -9.02
N THR A 50 -2.22 -2.68 -8.61
CA THR A 50 -3.39 -2.57 -9.47
C THR A 50 -4.35 -1.57 -8.84
N THR A 51 -4.63 -0.48 -9.54
CA THR A 51 -5.52 0.58 -9.06
C THR A 51 -6.38 1.13 -10.18
N ASP A 52 -7.60 1.54 -9.86
CA ASP A 52 -8.55 2.17 -10.77
C ASP A 52 -8.35 3.69 -10.90
N ALA A 53 -7.53 4.30 -10.04
CA ALA A 53 -7.26 5.72 -9.98
C ALA A 53 -5.85 6.01 -9.42
N ALA A 54 -5.44 7.28 -9.40
CA ALA A 54 -4.17 7.66 -8.78
C ALA A 54 -4.16 7.30 -7.27
N LEU A 55 -3.20 6.46 -6.87
CA LEU A 55 -3.03 5.99 -5.50
C LEU A 55 -1.64 6.35 -4.97
N THR A 56 -1.63 7.00 -3.81
CA THR A 56 -0.40 7.29 -3.05
C THR A 56 -0.15 6.22 -2.01
N VAL A 57 0.99 5.52 -2.12
CA VAL A 57 1.48 4.56 -1.14
C VAL A 57 2.49 5.23 -0.23
N ARG A 58 2.17 5.25 1.06
CA ARG A 58 3.00 5.83 2.12
C ARG A 58 3.61 4.70 2.92
N MET A 59 4.88 4.40 2.67
CA MET A 59 5.62 3.43 3.48
C MET A 59 6.23 4.15 4.67
N ILE A 60 5.90 3.71 5.89
CA ILE A 60 6.38 4.38 7.11
C ILE A 60 7.91 4.38 7.12
N GLY A 61 8.50 5.57 7.19
CA GLY A 61 9.96 5.76 7.17
C GLY A 61 10.58 5.77 5.77
N CYS A 62 9.78 5.72 4.70
CA CYS A 62 10.22 5.76 3.31
C CYS A 62 9.60 6.96 2.58
N PRO A 63 10.18 7.39 1.43
CA PRO A 63 9.54 8.39 0.57
C PRO A 63 8.20 7.87 0.02
N ASP A 64 7.22 8.77 -0.05
CA ASP A 64 5.90 8.48 -0.62
C ASP A 64 6.04 8.16 -2.12
N ARG A 65 5.30 7.15 -2.59
CA ARG A 65 5.27 6.75 -3.99
C ARG A 65 3.84 6.85 -4.53
N THR A 66 3.66 7.57 -5.62
CA THR A 66 2.36 7.71 -6.29
C THR A 66 2.34 6.88 -7.57
N PHE A 67 1.25 6.13 -7.76
CA PHE A 67 1.03 5.25 -8.90
C PHE A 67 -0.30 5.64 -9.56
N GLY A 68 -0.38 5.52 -10.89
CA GLY A 68 -1.57 5.86 -11.68
C GLY A 68 -1.48 5.36 -13.11
#